data_AF-A0A2V6Y9I0-F1
#
_entry.id   AF-A0A2V6Y9I0-F1
#
_cell.length_a   1.000
_cell.length_b   1.000
_cell.length_c   1.000
_cell.angle_alpha   90.00
_cell.angle_beta   90.00
_cell.angle_gamma   90.00
#
_symmetry.space_group_name_H-M   'P 1'
#
loop_
_entity.id
_entity.type
_entity.pdbx_description
1 polymer ?
#
loop_
_entity_poly.entity_id
_entity_poly.type
_entity_poly.pdbx_seq_one_letter_code
_entity_poly.pdbx_strand_id
1 'polypeptide(L)'
;VVGAHYDHLGYQDGVLHPGADDNASGTAIVVGLARAFASAGGAPRTLVFVLFGGEELGLLGSGHYVRQPAVPLAQTAAMLNFDMVGRIREDRLIVHGADSGSGLGEALAAARGGVTLDVRGGSFGGSDHSRFYEAGVPVLFFTDGGHSDYHRPTDTADRIDPDGMARVAAVALHTIERLAGDARPSYVRVAPPAPSPSSRGGGSGDTFLGVTVDARVAAGDGLKLSGTLPGSAAARAGLRSGDVLIRFAGVVVESFEALRREVQAKKPGEVVEILYLRDDETREAPATLGARP
;
A
#
# COMPACT_ATOMS: atom_id res chain seq x y z
N VAL A 1 12.68 10.48 0.12
CA VAL A 1 12.39 9.45 -0.91
C VAL A 1 11.06 9.80 -1.54
N VAL A 2 10.94 9.74 -2.85
CA VAL A 2 9.71 9.97 -3.61
C VAL A 2 9.47 8.71 -4.42
N GLY A 3 8.34 8.03 -4.23
CA GLY A 3 8.14 6.70 -4.80
C GLY A 3 6.70 6.39 -5.20
N ALA A 4 6.60 5.39 -6.05
CA ALA A 4 5.39 4.72 -6.52
C ALA A 4 5.79 3.29 -6.92
N HIS A 5 4.85 2.36 -7.04
CA HIS A 5 5.16 1.09 -7.68
C HIS A 5 4.94 1.17 -9.19
N TYR A 6 5.75 0.38 -9.89
CA TYR A 6 5.80 0.28 -11.35
C TYR A 6 5.04 -0.92 -11.87
N ASP A 7 4.94 -1.98 -11.05
CA ASP A 7 4.19 -3.17 -11.41
C ASP A 7 2.68 -2.95 -11.31
N HIS A 8 1.97 -3.79 -12.07
CA HIS A 8 0.56 -4.06 -11.86
C HIS A 8 0.33 -5.55 -12.18
N LEU A 9 -0.91 -6.01 -12.08
CA LEU A 9 -1.30 -7.43 -12.20
C LEU A 9 -0.98 -8.08 -13.56
N GLY A 10 -0.86 -7.29 -14.65
CA GLY A 10 -0.54 -7.83 -15.97
C GLY A 10 -1.66 -8.74 -16.51
N TYR A 11 -1.35 -9.97 -16.90
CA TYR A 11 -2.37 -10.92 -17.38
C TYR A 11 -2.83 -11.85 -16.25
N GLN A 12 -4.14 -11.84 -15.97
CA GLN A 12 -4.79 -12.81 -15.08
C GLN A 12 -5.85 -13.58 -15.87
N ASP A 13 -5.76 -14.92 -15.86
CA ASP A 13 -6.66 -15.82 -16.59
C ASP A 13 -6.84 -15.45 -18.09
N GLY A 14 -5.77 -14.96 -18.71
CA GLY A 14 -5.75 -14.53 -20.11
C GLY A 14 -6.35 -13.13 -20.37
N VAL A 15 -6.78 -12.43 -19.32
CA VAL A 15 -7.30 -11.07 -19.39
C VAL A 15 -6.24 -10.08 -18.92
N LEU A 16 -6.02 -9.01 -19.70
CA LEU A 16 -5.08 -7.95 -19.35
C LEU A 16 -5.70 -7.00 -18.31
N HIS A 17 -4.92 -6.70 -17.26
CA HIS A 17 -5.13 -5.67 -16.27
C HIS A 17 -4.08 -4.57 -16.55
N PRO A 18 -4.47 -3.44 -17.16
CA PRO A 18 -3.49 -2.46 -17.66
C PRO A 18 -2.86 -1.57 -16.58
N GLY A 19 -3.56 -1.30 -15.48
CA GLY A 19 -3.01 -0.56 -14.34
C GLY A 19 -2.77 0.92 -14.61
N ALA A 20 -3.70 1.57 -15.31
CA ALA A 20 -3.55 2.97 -15.68
C ALA A 20 -3.51 3.90 -14.46
N ASP A 21 -4.44 3.74 -13.54
CA ASP A 21 -4.42 4.48 -12.29
C ASP A 21 -3.59 3.77 -11.23
N ASP A 22 -3.62 2.44 -11.22
CA ASP A 22 -2.91 1.55 -10.30
C ASP A 22 -1.81 0.77 -11.03
N ASN A 23 -0.56 1.24 -11.10
CA ASN A 23 -0.09 2.52 -10.60
C ASN A 23 0.79 3.26 -11.62
N ALA A 24 0.39 3.21 -12.89
CA ALA A 24 1.02 4.01 -13.93
C ALA A 24 0.86 5.51 -13.64
N SER A 25 -0.23 5.93 -12.99
CA SER A 25 -0.45 7.33 -12.58
C SER A 25 0.61 7.82 -11.59
N GLY A 26 0.86 7.09 -10.49
CA GLY A 26 1.89 7.43 -9.50
C GLY A 26 3.29 7.35 -10.09
N THR A 27 3.57 6.34 -10.92
CA THR A 27 4.82 6.24 -11.68
C THR A 27 5.06 7.47 -12.55
N ALA A 28 4.05 7.95 -13.28
CA ALA A 28 4.15 9.13 -14.11
C ALA A 28 4.43 10.41 -13.28
N ILE A 29 3.82 10.55 -12.11
CA ILE A 29 4.11 11.64 -11.17
C ILE A 29 5.57 11.61 -10.70
N VAL A 30 6.09 10.45 -10.28
CA VAL A 30 7.47 10.31 -9.80
C VAL A 30 8.47 10.68 -10.90
N VAL A 31 8.27 10.19 -12.12
CA VAL A 31 9.13 10.52 -13.28
C VAL A 31 9.03 12.01 -13.63
N GLY A 32 7.83 12.59 -13.59
CA GLY A 32 7.59 14.01 -13.82
C GLY A 32 8.33 14.90 -12.81
N LEU A 33 8.22 14.59 -11.52
CA LEU A 33 8.92 15.29 -10.45
C LEU A 33 10.44 15.17 -10.58
N ALA A 34 10.95 13.99 -10.91
CA ALA A 34 12.38 13.78 -11.15
C ALA A 34 12.90 14.70 -12.27
N ARG A 35 12.16 14.80 -13.39
CA ARG A 35 12.48 15.71 -14.49
C ARG A 35 12.42 17.18 -14.08
N ALA A 36 11.42 17.57 -13.29
CA ALA A 36 11.25 18.95 -12.82
C ALA A 36 12.42 19.38 -11.94
N PHE A 37 12.77 18.58 -10.92
CA PHE A 37 13.90 18.88 -10.03
C PHE A 37 15.24 18.84 -10.77
N ALA A 38 15.46 17.89 -11.67
CA ALA A 38 16.68 17.86 -12.48
C ALA A 38 16.83 19.14 -13.34
N SER A 39 15.73 19.62 -13.94
CA SER A 39 15.72 20.84 -14.75
C SER A 39 15.94 22.11 -13.92
N ALA A 40 15.51 22.11 -12.66
CA ALA A 40 15.70 23.22 -11.71
C ALA A 40 17.10 23.25 -11.06
N GLY A 41 18.00 22.30 -11.39
CA GLY A 41 19.34 22.21 -10.79
C GLY A 41 19.38 21.44 -9.46
N GLY A 42 18.31 20.69 -9.13
CA GLY A 42 18.21 19.86 -7.94
C GLY A 42 17.45 20.52 -6.80
N ALA A 43 17.70 20.03 -5.58
CA ALA A 43 17.14 20.56 -4.34
C ALA A 43 18.23 20.62 -3.26
N PRO A 44 18.07 21.45 -2.21
CA PRO A 44 19.03 21.55 -1.11
C PRO A 44 19.28 20.23 -0.36
N ARG A 45 18.34 19.29 -0.44
CA ARG A 45 18.44 17.94 0.13
C ARG A 45 18.46 16.91 -0.99
N THR A 46 19.23 15.84 -0.81
CA THR A 46 19.24 14.69 -1.72
C THR A 46 17.83 14.13 -1.91
N LEU A 47 17.35 14.14 -3.15
CA LEU A 47 16.11 13.49 -3.55
C LEU A 47 16.43 12.11 -4.12
N VAL A 48 15.72 11.10 -3.64
CA VAL A 48 15.80 9.73 -4.17
C VAL A 48 14.45 9.40 -4.76
N PHE A 49 14.40 9.27 -6.08
CA PHE A 49 13.21 8.84 -6.82
C PHE A 49 13.29 7.33 -7.04
N VAL A 50 12.23 6.60 -6.69
CA VAL A 50 12.21 5.14 -6.77
C VAL A 50 10.90 4.66 -7.37
N LEU A 51 10.98 3.72 -8.29
CA LEU A 51 9.84 2.98 -8.81
C LEU A 51 9.97 1.53 -8.32
N PHE A 52 9.10 1.12 -7.39
CA PHE A 52 9.17 -0.20 -6.77
C PHE A 52 8.57 -1.26 -7.70
N GLY A 53 9.05 -2.49 -7.60
CA GLY A 53 8.44 -3.64 -8.29
C GLY A 53 7.97 -4.69 -7.29
N GLY A 54 6.96 -5.45 -7.66
CA GLY A 54 6.36 -6.49 -6.83
C GLY A 54 5.60 -5.93 -5.63
N GLU A 55 5.02 -4.74 -5.76
CA GLU A 55 4.11 -4.18 -4.76
C GLU A 55 2.88 -5.08 -4.63
N GLU A 56 2.29 -5.44 -5.77
CA GLU A 56 1.05 -6.23 -5.87
C GLU A 56 1.23 -7.66 -5.36
N LEU A 57 2.49 -8.10 -5.33
CA LEU A 57 2.92 -9.39 -4.81
C LEU A 57 3.23 -9.35 -3.30
N GLY A 58 3.03 -8.21 -2.62
CA GLY A 58 3.21 -8.06 -1.18
C GLY A 58 4.36 -7.12 -0.78
N LEU A 59 4.51 -5.98 -1.46
CA LEU A 59 5.46 -4.92 -1.13
C LEU A 59 6.93 -5.36 -1.21
N LEU A 60 7.27 -6.16 -2.24
CA LEU A 60 8.58 -6.77 -2.38
C LEU A 60 9.69 -5.74 -2.57
N GLY A 61 9.49 -4.81 -3.50
CA GLY A 61 10.46 -3.79 -3.88
C GLY A 61 10.75 -2.84 -2.71
N SER A 62 9.72 -2.23 -2.13
CA SER A 62 9.87 -1.35 -0.96
C SER A 62 10.41 -2.11 0.25
N GLY A 63 9.96 -3.34 0.48
CA GLY A 63 10.49 -4.20 1.53
C GLY A 63 11.98 -4.49 1.36
N HIS A 64 12.45 -4.73 0.13
CA HIS A 64 13.87 -4.86 -0.17
C HIS A 64 14.62 -3.55 0.09
N TYR A 65 14.11 -2.44 -0.44
CA TYR A 65 14.74 -1.12 -0.31
C TYR A 65 14.96 -0.74 1.15
N VAL A 66 13.98 -0.91 2.04
CA VAL A 66 14.15 -0.52 3.46
C VAL A 66 15.21 -1.35 4.19
N ARG A 67 15.49 -2.58 3.73
CA ARG A 67 16.56 -3.43 4.29
C ARG A 67 17.93 -3.14 3.67
N GLN A 68 17.95 -2.71 2.41
CA GLN A 68 19.17 -2.42 1.65
C GLN A 68 19.03 -1.09 0.90
N PRO A 69 18.97 0.04 1.63
CA PRO A 69 18.62 1.30 1.00
C PRO A 69 19.83 1.92 0.29
N ALA A 70 19.59 2.58 -0.84
CA ALA A 70 20.62 3.31 -1.58
C ALA A 70 21.21 4.48 -0.77
N VAL A 71 20.40 5.08 0.11
CA VAL A 71 20.79 6.07 1.11
C VAL A 71 20.34 5.55 2.48
N PRO A 72 21.19 5.56 3.53
CA PRO A 72 20.82 5.01 4.83
C PRO A 72 19.47 5.56 5.34
N LEU A 73 18.56 4.69 5.79
CA LEU A 73 17.25 5.12 6.28
C LEU A 73 17.34 6.13 7.43
N ALA A 74 18.37 6.00 8.26
CA ALA A 74 18.67 6.95 9.32
C ALA A 74 18.98 8.38 8.80
N GLN A 75 19.17 8.60 7.51
CA GLN A 75 19.29 9.91 6.86
C GLN A 75 18.03 10.29 6.06
N THR A 76 17.08 9.36 5.87
CA THR A 76 15.83 9.64 5.19
C THR A 76 14.94 10.52 6.06
N ALA A 77 14.60 11.69 5.53
CA ALA A 77 13.77 12.66 6.23
C ALA A 77 12.27 12.35 6.14
N ALA A 78 11.82 11.92 4.97
CA ALA A 78 10.47 11.44 4.73
C ALA A 78 10.43 10.57 3.47
N MET A 79 9.38 9.77 3.34
CA MET A 79 8.99 9.08 2.11
C MET A 79 7.62 9.57 1.64
N LEU A 80 7.54 10.06 0.41
CA LEU A 80 6.29 10.44 -0.24
C LEU A 80 5.93 9.32 -1.23
N ASN A 81 4.77 8.71 -1.06
CA ASN A 81 4.26 7.63 -1.89
C ASN A 81 3.08 8.09 -2.73
N PHE A 82 3.07 7.74 -4.00
CA PHE A 82 1.97 8.01 -4.93
C PHE A 82 1.39 6.67 -5.38
N ASP A 83 0.12 6.44 -5.10
CA ASP A 83 -0.59 5.22 -5.48
C ASP A 83 -2.06 5.53 -5.75
N MET A 84 -2.47 5.36 -7.01
CA MET A 84 -3.73 5.84 -7.60
C MET A 84 -3.89 7.36 -7.41
N VAL A 85 -3.37 8.14 -8.34
CA VAL A 85 -3.44 9.61 -8.32
C VAL A 85 -3.89 10.20 -9.67
N GLY A 86 -4.40 9.35 -10.54
CA GLY A 86 -4.81 9.64 -11.89
C GLY A 86 -6.26 10.07 -12.02
N ARG A 87 -7.08 9.92 -10.98
CA ARG A 87 -8.55 10.02 -11.07
C ARG A 87 -9.16 10.78 -9.89
N ILE A 88 -8.48 11.83 -9.42
CA ILE A 88 -9.01 12.72 -8.38
C ILE A 88 -10.42 13.22 -8.75
N ARG A 89 -11.34 13.16 -7.78
CA ARG A 89 -12.74 13.60 -7.96
C ARG A 89 -12.98 14.85 -7.14
N GLU A 90 -13.80 15.77 -7.68
CA GLU A 90 -14.19 17.00 -6.98
C GLU A 90 -12.97 17.82 -6.51
N ASP A 91 -11.88 17.78 -7.29
CA ASP A 91 -10.59 18.38 -6.94
C ASP A 91 -10.10 17.99 -5.54
N ARG A 92 -10.38 16.77 -5.09
CA ARG A 92 -9.97 16.26 -3.78
C ARG A 92 -8.88 15.21 -3.92
N LEU A 93 -7.78 15.41 -3.19
CA LEU A 93 -6.68 14.46 -3.06
C LEU A 93 -6.56 14.04 -1.60
N ILE A 94 -6.52 12.73 -1.36
CA ILE A 94 -6.36 12.19 -0.02
C ILE A 94 -4.87 12.07 0.27
N VAL A 95 -4.45 12.54 1.45
CA VAL A 95 -3.07 12.41 1.91
C VAL A 95 -3.05 11.81 3.30
N HIS A 96 -2.56 10.57 3.43
CA HIS A 96 -2.39 9.87 4.69
C HIS A 96 -1.01 10.11 5.30
N GLY A 97 -0.87 9.85 6.60
CA GLY A 97 0.40 9.86 7.32
C GLY A 97 0.91 11.24 7.73
N ALA A 98 0.09 12.29 7.68
CA ALA A 98 0.54 13.65 8.04
C ALA A 98 0.96 13.79 9.51
N ASP A 99 0.54 12.86 10.37
CA ASP A 99 0.92 12.74 11.78
C ASP A 99 2.11 11.78 12.01
N SER A 100 2.68 11.19 10.95
CA SER A 100 3.82 10.28 11.04
C SER A 100 5.16 10.99 11.28
N GLY A 101 5.19 12.33 11.18
CA GLY A 101 6.34 13.12 11.56
C GLY A 101 6.07 14.61 11.69
N SER A 102 6.93 15.29 12.45
CA SER A 102 6.80 16.73 12.70
C SER A 102 6.97 17.56 11.42
N GLY A 103 6.15 18.58 11.19
CA GLY A 103 6.28 19.47 10.04
C GLY A 103 5.60 18.98 8.76
N LEU A 104 5.11 17.74 8.71
CA LEU A 104 4.48 17.18 7.50
C LEU A 104 3.12 17.84 7.20
N GLY A 105 2.30 18.04 8.23
CA GLY A 105 1.02 18.74 8.09
C GLY A 105 1.20 20.19 7.63
N GLU A 106 2.19 20.89 8.18
CA GLU A 106 2.54 22.25 7.77
C GLU A 106 3.05 22.31 6.32
N ALA A 107 3.85 21.33 5.90
CA ALA A 107 4.32 21.22 4.52
C ALA A 107 3.16 20.99 3.54
N LEU A 108 2.14 20.22 3.93
CA LEU A 108 0.92 20.03 3.14
C LEU A 108 0.05 21.29 3.10
N ALA A 109 -0.14 21.98 4.23
CA ALA A 109 -0.92 23.22 4.28
C ALA A 109 -0.28 24.36 3.46
N ALA A 110 1.04 24.36 3.33
CA ALA A 110 1.78 25.29 2.50
C ALA A 110 1.76 24.93 1.00
N ALA A 111 1.36 23.71 0.64
CA ALA A 111 1.34 23.27 -0.75
C ALA A 111 0.31 24.06 -1.57
N ARG A 112 0.61 24.23 -2.86
CA ARG A 112 -0.27 24.90 -3.84
C ARG A 112 -0.46 23.96 -5.03
N GLY A 113 -1.65 23.98 -5.61
CA GLY A 113 -1.96 23.12 -6.75
C GLY A 113 -3.40 23.15 -7.22
N GLY A 114 -4.29 23.92 -6.56
CA GLY A 114 -5.70 23.97 -6.93
C GLY A 114 -6.46 22.66 -6.61
N VAL A 115 -5.99 21.93 -5.60
CA VAL A 115 -6.61 20.70 -5.09
C VAL A 115 -6.93 20.90 -3.62
N THR A 116 -8.09 20.44 -3.20
CA THR A 116 -8.49 20.30 -1.80
C THR A 116 -7.80 19.08 -1.21
N LEU A 117 -6.93 19.28 -0.22
CA LEU A 117 -6.26 18.18 0.47
C LEU A 117 -7.14 17.66 1.60
N ASP A 118 -7.53 16.39 1.50
CA ASP A 118 -8.09 15.63 2.59
C ASP A 118 -6.95 14.96 3.37
N VAL A 119 -6.39 15.72 4.31
CA VAL A 119 -5.24 15.31 5.11
C VAL A 119 -5.71 14.43 6.27
N ARG A 120 -5.21 13.20 6.31
CA ARG A 120 -5.58 12.18 7.29
C ARG A 120 -4.37 11.75 8.11
N GLY A 121 -4.63 11.45 9.38
CA GLY A 121 -3.68 10.78 10.25
C GLY A 121 -3.60 9.28 9.97
N GLY A 122 -2.60 8.64 10.54
CA GLY A 122 -2.32 7.23 10.36
C GLY A 122 -1.66 6.91 9.01
N SER A 123 -0.70 6.00 9.06
CA SER A 123 -0.03 5.42 7.89
C SER A 123 -0.55 4.01 7.59
N PHE A 124 -1.82 3.76 7.93
CA PHE A 124 -2.45 2.45 7.81
C PHE A 124 -2.99 2.30 6.38
N GLY A 125 -2.16 1.76 5.49
CA GLY A 125 -2.47 1.53 4.08
C GLY A 125 -1.57 0.43 3.52
N GLY A 126 -2.10 -0.36 2.58
CA GLY A 126 -1.40 -1.49 1.98
C GLY A 126 -0.61 -1.09 0.75
N SER A 127 0.29 -0.10 0.86
CA SER A 127 1.17 0.33 -0.24
C SER A 127 2.60 0.57 0.29
N ASP A 128 3.55 0.91 -0.58
CA ASP A 128 4.99 0.91 -0.31
C ASP A 128 5.41 1.78 0.88
N HIS A 129 4.69 2.87 1.16
CA HIS A 129 4.92 3.74 2.32
C HIS A 129 4.91 2.98 3.65
N SER A 130 4.11 1.92 3.77
CA SER A 130 3.99 1.13 5.00
C SER A 130 5.34 0.54 5.44
N ARG A 131 6.16 0.07 4.50
CA ARG A 131 7.50 -0.47 4.79
C ARG A 131 8.44 0.59 5.35
N PHE A 132 8.35 1.82 4.87
CA PHE A 132 9.13 2.94 5.37
C PHE A 132 8.66 3.37 6.77
N TYR A 133 7.35 3.43 6.97
CA TYR A 133 6.77 3.78 8.27
C TYR A 133 7.13 2.74 9.35
N GLU A 134 7.02 1.45 9.05
CA GLU A 134 7.45 0.35 9.93
C GLU A 134 8.92 0.47 10.32
N ALA A 135 9.76 0.93 9.38
CA ALA A 135 11.19 1.15 9.55
C ALA A 135 11.54 2.49 10.24
N GLY A 136 10.56 3.25 10.74
CA GLY A 136 10.79 4.49 11.49
C GLY A 136 11.05 5.73 10.64
N VAL A 137 10.58 5.74 9.39
CA VAL A 137 10.65 6.90 8.50
C VAL A 137 9.29 7.59 8.44
N PRO A 138 9.20 8.93 8.58
CA PRO A 138 7.97 9.67 8.34
C PRO A 138 7.48 9.48 6.90
N VAL A 139 6.18 9.33 6.70
CA VAL A 139 5.61 9.09 5.38
C VAL A 139 4.41 9.97 5.07
N LEU A 140 4.24 10.29 3.80
CA LEU A 140 3.02 10.84 3.25
C LEU A 140 2.56 9.93 2.12
N PHE A 141 1.30 9.53 2.14
CA PHE A 141 0.72 8.68 1.11
C PHE A 141 -0.40 9.42 0.37
N PHE A 142 -0.18 9.71 -0.91
CA PHE A 142 -1.07 10.43 -1.81
C PHE A 142 -1.90 9.44 -2.63
N THR A 143 -3.22 9.61 -2.61
CA THR A 143 -4.16 8.77 -3.36
C THR A 143 -5.45 9.53 -3.67
N ASP A 144 -6.14 9.17 -4.76
CA ASP A 144 -7.52 9.59 -5.05
C ASP A 144 -8.58 8.69 -4.40
N GLY A 145 -8.15 7.58 -3.80
CA GLY A 145 -8.99 6.65 -3.04
C GLY A 145 -9.62 5.53 -3.88
N GLY A 146 -10.49 4.74 -3.24
CA GLY A 146 -11.08 3.58 -3.90
C GLY A 146 -12.02 3.93 -5.07
N HIS A 147 -11.98 3.12 -6.13
CA HIS A 147 -12.89 3.23 -7.27
C HIS A 147 -13.24 1.86 -7.88
N SER A 148 -14.29 1.81 -8.70
CA SER A 148 -14.85 0.57 -9.25
C SER A 148 -13.93 -0.19 -10.21
N ASP A 149 -12.90 0.46 -10.76
CA ASP A 149 -11.94 -0.14 -11.70
C ASP A 149 -10.68 -0.69 -11.03
N TYR A 150 -10.54 -0.58 -9.70
CA TYR A 150 -9.33 -1.01 -8.98
C TYR A 150 -9.08 -2.52 -9.16
N HIS A 151 -7.86 -2.91 -9.56
CA HIS A 151 -7.47 -4.27 -9.92
C HIS A 151 -8.33 -4.89 -11.04
N ARG A 152 -8.82 -4.09 -12.00
CA ARG A 152 -9.68 -4.58 -13.09
C ARG A 152 -9.09 -4.30 -14.46
N PRO A 153 -9.50 -5.09 -15.48
CA PRO A 153 -9.20 -4.81 -16.88
C PRO A 153 -9.69 -3.43 -17.37
N THR A 154 -10.62 -2.82 -16.63
CA THR A 154 -11.19 -1.51 -16.91
C THR A 154 -10.38 -0.34 -16.35
N ASP A 155 -9.26 -0.60 -15.66
CA ASP A 155 -8.29 0.43 -15.27
C ASP A 155 -7.41 0.81 -16.47
N THR A 156 -7.99 1.60 -17.37
CA THR A 156 -7.44 1.94 -18.69
C THR A 156 -7.08 3.41 -18.79
N ALA A 157 -6.13 3.74 -19.69
CA ALA A 157 -5.58 5.08 -19.81
C ALA A 157 -6.61 6.18 -20.14
N ASP A 158 -7.73 5.83 -20.79
CA ASP A 158 -8.84 6.77 -21.07
C ASP A 158 -9.60 7.21 -19.81
N ARG A 159 -9.35 6.58 -18.66
CA ARG A 159 -9.95 6.93 -17.37
C ARG A 159 -9.19 8.00 -16.61
N ILE A 160 -7.96 8.29 -17.02
CA ILE A 160 -7.07 9.22 -16.34
C ILE A 160 -7.50 10.67 -16.62
N ASP A 161 -7.41 11.52 -15.59
CA ASP A 161 -7.52 12.98 -15.65
C ASP A 161 -6.11 13.60 -15.63
N PRO A 162 -5.53 13.94 -16.80
CA PRO A 162 -4.18 14.50 -16.87
C PRO A 162 -4.06 15.87 -16.21
N ASP A 163 -5.12 16.69 -16.29
CA ASP A 163 -5.13 18.01 -15.66
C ASP A 163 -5.17 17.88 -14.14
N GLY A 164 -5.94 16.92 -13.63
CA GLY A 164 -5.94 16.53 -12.23
C GLY A 164 -4.56 16.07 -11.76
N MET A 165 -3.91 15.18 -12.52
CA MET A 165 -2.54 14.74 -12.23
C MET A 165 -1.53 15.89 -12.21
N ALA A 166 -1.65 16.87 -13.12
CA ALA A 166 -0.79 18.06 -13.11
C ALA A 166 -0.96 18.87 -11.82
N ARG A 167 -2.20 18.99 -11.32
CA ARG A 167 -2.51 19.62 -10.03
C ARG A 167 -1.93 18.83 -8.85
N VAL A 168 -2.02 17.50 -8.86
CA VAL A 168 -1.36 16.61 -7.88
C VAL A 168 0.16 16.79 -7.90
N ALA A 169 0.77 16.83 -9.09
CA ALA A 169 2.21 17.06 -9.25
C ALA A 169 2.64 18.41 -8.66
N ALA A 170 1.84 19.46 -8.82
CA ALA A 170 2.10 20.77 -8.23
C ALA A 170 2.05 20.73 -6.69
N VAL A 171 1.07 20.02 -6.10
CA VAL A 171 1.04 19.81 -4.64
C VAL A 171 2.30 19.08 -4.19
N ALA A 172 2.63 17.96 -4.83
CA ALA A 172 3.81 17.15 -4.50
C ALA A 172 5.12 17.95 -4.61
N LEU A 173 5.28 18.72 -5.68
CA LEU A 173 6.44 19.58 -5.90
C LEU A 173 6.64 20.55 -4.73
N HIS A 174 5.61 21.33 -4.38
CA HIS A 174 5.70 22.29 -3.28
C HIS A 174 5.94 21.61 -1.92
N THR A 175 5.32 20.45 -1.67
CA THR A 175 5.58 19.68 -0.46
C THR A 175 7.04 19.22 -0.40
N ILE A 176 7.61 18.74 -1.51
CA ILE A 176 9.02 18.31 -1.57
C ILE A 176 9.95 19.51 -1.38
N GLU A 177 9.71 20.64 -2.04
CA GLU A 177 10.50 21.87 -1.89
C GLU A 177 10.53 22.33 -0.43
N ARG A 178 9.37 22.34 0.22
CA ARG A 178 9.26 22.72 1.64
C ARG A 178 10.06 21.78 2.52
N LEU A 179 9.87 20.46 2.37
CA LEU A 179 10.57 19.46 3.17
C LEU A 179 12.08 19.41 2.88
N ALA A 180 12.51 19.76 1.67
CA ALA A 180 13.92 19.82 1.29
C ALA A 180 14.63 21.04 1.90
N GLY A 181 13.92 22.16 2.07
CA GLY A 181 14.44 23.39 2.67
C GLY A 181 14.36 23.45 4.20
N ASP A 182 13.42 22.72 4.81
CA ASP A 182 13.17 22.76 6.25
C ASP A 182 14.04 21.82 7.08
N ALA A 183 13.97 21.98 8.41
CA ALA A 183 14.51 21.02 9.36
C ALA A 183 13.96 19.60 9.09
N ARG A 184 14.77 18.59 9.37
CA ARG A 184 14.37 17.19 9.19
C ARG A 184 13.16 16.86 10.09
N PRO A 185 12.08 16.29 9.55
CA PRO A 185 10.97 15.76 10.34
C PRO A 185 11.44 14.67 11.32
N SER A 186 10.97 14.76 12.56
CA SER A 186 11.09 13.69 13.56
C SER A 186 10.00 12.66 13.34
N TYR A 187 10.33 11.38 13.36
CA TYR A 187 9.36 10.28 13.25
C TYR A 187 8.45 10.20 14.49
N VAL A 188 7.17 9.97 14.22
CA VAL A 188 6.13 9.77 15.23
C VAL A 188 5.45 8.43 14.96
N ARG A 189 5.50 7.53 15.94
CA ARG A 189 4.75 6.27 15.91
C ARG A 189 3.32 6.53 16.39
N VAL A 190 2.39 6.56 15.44
CA VAL A 190 0.95 6.62 15.68
C VAL A 190 0.43 5.22 16.02
N ALA A 191 -0.27 5.08 17.14
CA ALA A 191 -0.95 3.84 17.49
C ALA A 191 -2.10 3.58 16.51
N PRO A 192 -2.35 2.32 16.09
CA PRO A 192 -3.55 2.00 15.34
C PRO A 192 -4.80 2.50 16.07
N PRO A 193 -5.82 3.03 15.34
CA PRO A 193 -7.09 3.31 15.97
C PRO A 193 -7.59 2.06 16.68
N ALA A 194 -8.10 2.24 17.92
CA ALA A 194 -8.76 1.15 18.62
C ALA A 194 -9.92 0.63 17.74
N PRO A 195 -10.20 -0.69 17.73
CA PRO A 195 -11.34 -1.21 16.99
C PRO A 195 -12.61 -0.48 17.44
N SER A 196 -13.24 0.29 16.55
CA SER A 196 -14.47 1.00 16.88
C SER A 196 -15.58 0.00 17.20
N PRO A 197 -16.36 0.18 18.30
CA PRO A 197 -17.47 -0.72 18.65
C PRO A 197 -18.67 -0.67 17.68
N SER A 198 -18.61 0.16 16.64
CA SER A 198 -19.76 0.55 15.81
C SER A 198 -19.83 -0.08 14.40
N SER A 199 -18.94 -1.01 14.01
CA SER A 199 -19.04 -1.70 12.71
C SER A 199 -19.91 -2.97 12.72
N ARG A 200 -20.99 -2.98 13.51
CA ARG A 200 -22.13 -3.89 13.29
C ARG A 200 -23.21 -3.12 12.51
N GLY A 201 -22.97 -2.88 11.22
CA GLY A 201 -23.93 -2.16 10.39
C GLY A 201 -23.50 -2.06 8.92
N GLY A 202 -24.00 -3.03 8.14
CA GLY A 202 -24.16 -3.06 6.68
C GLY A 202 -23.49 -1.99 5.80
N GLY A 203 -22.48 -2.43 5.04
CA GLY A 203 -21.97 -1.81 3.82
C GLY A 203 -20.80 -2.63 3.28
N SER A 204 -20.94 -3.18 2.06
CA SER A 204 -20.03 -4.09 1.32
C SER A 204 -18.55 -4.08 1.78
N GLY A 205 -17.99 -5.12 2.40
CA GLY A 205 -18.36 -6.53 2.45
C GLY A 205 -17.25 -7.46 1.94
N ASP A 206 -16.03 -6.95 1.73
CA ASP A 206 -14.89 -7.79 1.34
C ASP A 206 -14.49 -8.68 2.52
N THR A 207 -14.68 -9.97 2.33
CA THR A 207 -14.35 -11.02 3.30
C THR A 207 -12.85 -11.04 3.56
N PHE A 208 -12.48 -11.34 4.81
CA PHE A 208 -11.12 -11.11 5.28
C PHE A 208 -10.60 -12.25 6.16
N LEU A 209 -9.43 -12.80 5.78
CA LEU A 209 -8.69 -13.79 6.57
C LEU A 209 -7.66 -13.13 7.51
N GLY A 210 -6.89 -12.14 7.01
CA GLY A 210 -5.91 -11.37 7.79
C GLY A 210 -4.56 -12.04 8.00
N VAL A 211 -4.03 -12.68 6.96
CA VAL A 211 -2.64 -13.16 6.89
C VAL A 211 -1.72 -12.11 6.24
N THR A 212 -0.44 -12.15 6.60
CA THR A 212 0.63 -11.50 5.83
C THR A 212 1.53 -12.59 5.27
N VAL A 213 2.03 -12.40 4.05
CA VAL A 213 2.86 -13.39 3.35
C VAL A 213 4.31 -12.93 3.22
N ASP A 214 5.24 -13.88 3.13
CA ASP A 214 6.63 -13.58 2.78
C ASP A 214 6.83 -13.83 1.28
N ALA A 215 6.84 -12.76 0.51
CA ALA A 215 6.91 -12.83 -0.94
C ALA A 215 8.31 -13.22 -1.48
N ARG A 216 9.28 -13.54 -0.60
CA ARG A 216 10.58 -14.09 -0.99
C ARG A 216 10.57 -15.60 -1.23
N VAL A 217 9.49 -16.30 -0.87
CA VAL A 217 9.39 -17.74 -1.06
C VAL A 217 8.77 -18.00 -2.42
N ALA A 218 9.58 -18.51 -3.35
CA ALA A 218 9.11 -19.02 -4.62
C ALA A 218 7.93 -20.00 -4.38
N ALA A 219 6.93 -19.95 -5.26
CA ALA A 219 5.80 -20.86 -5.23
C ALA A 219 6.29 -22.32 -5.12
N GLY A 220 6.13 -22.91 -3.93
CA GLY A 220 6.16 -24.34 -3.69
C GLY A 220 4.75 -24.83 -3.40
N ASP A 221 4.61 -25.96 -2.71
CA ASP A 221 3.31 -26.61 -2.39
C ASP A 221 2.38 -25.80 -1.44
N GLY A 222 2.62 -24.49 -1.24
CA GLY A 222 1.77 -23.59 -0.48
C GLY A 222 2.32 -22.18 -0.27
N LEU A 223 1.53 -21.36 0.44
CA LEU A 223 1.77 -19.94 0.69
C LEU A 223 2.39 -19.67 2.07
N LYS A 224 3.67 -19.30 2.11
CA LYS A 224 4.37 -19.02 3.37
C LYS A 224 3.92 -17.71 4.02
N LEU A 225 3.52 -17.80 5.27
CA LEU A 225 3.04 -16.68 6.07
C LEU A 225 4.21 -15.98 6.78
N SER A 226 4.28 -14.66 6.64
CA SER A 226 5.15 -13.81 7.44
C SER A 226 4.52 -13.43 8.78
N GLY A 227 3.21 -13.64 8.95
CA GLY A 227 2.48 -13.30 10.17
C GLY A 227 0.97 -13.25 9.97
N THR A 228 0.27 -12.79 11.00
CA THR A 228 -1.18 -12.53 11.00
C THR A 228 -1.47 -11.18 11.62
N LEU A 229 -2.56 -10.54 11.17
CA LEU A 229 -3.01 -9.30 11.81
C LEU A 229 -3.66 -9.62 13.16
N PRO A 230 -3.36 -8.86 14.24
CA PRO A 230 -3.99 -9.05 15.54
C PRO A 230 -5.52 -8.99 15.44
N GLY A 231 -6.21 -9.95 16.07
CA GLY A 231 -7.67 -10.00 16.05
C GLY A 231 -8.29 -10.41 14.71
N SER A 232 -7.50 -10.87 13.73
CA SER A 232 -8.00 -11.42 12.46
C SER A 232 -8.56 -12.84 12.60
N ALA A 233 -9.21 -13.33 11.53
CA ALA A 233 -9.64 -14.72 11.44
C ALA A 233 -8.43 -15.68 11.49
N ALA A 234 -7.34 -15.35 10.81
CA ALA A 234 -6.09 -16.11 10.82
C ALA A 234 -5.47 -16.18 12.22
N ALA A 235 -5.39 -15.06 12.93
CA ALA A 235 -4.85 -15.03 14.30
C ALA A 235 -5.71 -15.86 15.26
N ARG A 236 -7.04 -15.80 15.15
CA ARG A 236 -7.96 -16.63 15.96
C ARG A 236 -7.87 -18.12 15.61
N ALA A 237 -7.62 -18.45 14.35
CA ALA A 237 -7.37 -19.82 13.89
C ALA A 237 -5.97 -20.34 14.32
N GLY A 238 -5.16 -19.49 14.97
CA GLY A 238 -3.86 -19.86 15.51
C GLY A 238 -2.73 -19.85 14.49
N LEU A 239 -2.93 -19.29 13.30
CA LEU A 239 -1.87 -19.08 12.31
C LEU A 239 -0.83 -18.07 12.82
N ARG A 240 0.43 -18.30 12.50
CA ARG A 240 1.57 -17.48 12.90
C ARG A 240 2.63 -17.39 11.81
N SER A 241 3.59 -16.50 12.04
CA SER A 241 4.77 -16.37 11.18
C SER A 241 5.50 -17.70 11.06
N GLY A 242 5.89 -18.08 9.85
CA GLY A 242 6.57 -19.34 9.54
C GLY A 242 5.65 -20.46 9.08
N ASP A 243 4.33 -20.37 9.30
CA ASP A 243 3.39 -21.34 8.77
C ASP A 243 3.33 -21.28 7.22
N VAL A 244 3.02 -22.39 6.57
CA VAL A 244 2.79 -22.45 5.11
C VAL A 244 1.35 -22.88 4.86
N LEU A 245 0.52 -21.97 4.35
CA LEU A 245 -0.87 -22.27 4.04
C LEU A 245 -0.96 -23.10 2.76
N ILE A 246 -1.46 -24.33 2.87
CA ILE A 246 -1.56 -25.30 1.78
C ILE A 246 -2.95 -25.26 1.14
N ARG A 247 -4.01 -25.14 1.96
CA ARG A 247 -5.39 -25.20 1.49
C ARG A 247 -6.27 -24.22 2.26
N PHE A 248 -7.22 -23.64 1.56
CA PHE A 248 -8.25 -22.78 2.13
C PHE A 248 -9.61 -23.20 1.58
N ALA A 249 -10.57 -23.50 2.46
CA ALA A 249 -11.92 -23.92 2.08
C ALA A 249 -11.97 -25.09 1.08
N GLY A 250 -11.00 -26.02 1.18
CA GLY A 250 -10.89 -27.18 0.27
C GLY A 250 -10.12 -26.91 -1.03
N VAL A 251 -9.71 -25.67 -1.31
CA VAL A 251 -8.95 -25.28 -2.50
C VAL A 251 -7.47 -25.12 -2.16
N VAL A 252 -6.58 -25.71 -2.98
CA VAL A 252 -5.13 -25.59 -2.80
C VAL A 252 -4.70 -24.14 -3.07
N VAL A 253 -3.86 -23.60 -2.20
CA VAL A 253 -3.42 -22.20 -2.24
C VAL A 253 -1.95 -22.14 -2.60
N GLU A 254 -1.68 -21.97 -3.89
CA GLU A 254 -0.31 -21.91 -4.43
C GLU A 254 0.24 -20.48 -4.53
N SER A 255 -0.64 -19.47 -4.37
CA SER A 255 -0.27 -18.05 -4.42
C SER A 255 -1.14 -17.18 -3.52
N PHE A 256 -0.64 -15.98 -3.21
CA PHE A 256 -1.42 -15.00 -2.46
C PHE A 256 -2.69 -14.56 -3.21
N GLU A 257 -2.62 -14.45 -4.54
CA GLU A 257 -3.78 -14.14 -5.36
C GLU A 257 -4.83 -15.26 -5.31
N ALA A 258 -4.42 -16.53 -5.35
CA ALA A 258 -5.32 -17.66 -5.20
C ALA A 258 -6.03 -17.61 -3.84
N LEU A 259 -5.29 -17.34 -2.77
CA LEU A 259 -5.88 -17.12 -1.46
C LEU A 259 -6.87 -15.96 -1.47
N ARG A 260 -6.49 -14.81 -2.04
CA ARG A 260 -7.33 -13.61 -2.10
C ARG A 260 -8.63 -13.90 -2.84
N ARG A 261 -8.58 -14.56 -4.00
CA ARG A 261 -9.78 -14.96 -4.76
C ARG A 261 -10.69 -15.84 -3.93
N GLU A 262 -10.14 -16.87 -3.30
CA GLU A 262 -10.92 -17.78 -2.47
C GLU A 262 -11.55 -17.09 -1.26
N VAL A 263 -10.81 -16.22 -0.58
CA VAL A 263 -11.35 -15.44 0.55
C VAL A 263 -12.49 -14.53 0.08
N GLN A 264 -12.35 -13.86 -1.07
CA GLN A 264 -13.36 -12.94 -1.61
C GLN A 264 -14.62 -13.66 -2.12
N ALA A 265 -14.51 -14.94 -2.48
CA ALA A 265 -15.68 -15.76 -2.85
C ALA A 265 -16.55 -16.15 -1.64
N LYS A 266 -16.09 -15.90 -0.42
CA LYS A 266 -16.77 -16.24 0.84
C LYS A 266 -17.48 -15.03 1.43
N LYS A 267 -18.27 -15.26 2.49
CA LYS A 267 -18.96 -14.19 3.23
C LYS A 267 -18.34 -13.97 4.62
N PRO A 268 -18.38 -12.75 5.16
CA PRO A 268 -18.04 -12.53 6.57
C PRO A 268 -18.91 -13.41 7.48
N GLY A 269 -18.30 -14.02 8.49
CA GLY A 269 -18.94 -14.96 9.40
C GLY A 269 -18.95 -16.42 8.92
N GLU A 270 -18.60 -16.69 7.66
CA GLU A 270 -18.44 -18.06 7.17
C GLU A 270 -17.25 -18.75 7.85
N VAL A 271 -17.44 -20.01 8.23
CA VAL A 271 -16.38 -20.84 8.81
C VAL A 271 -15.81 -21.70 7.70
N VAL A 272 -14.49 -21.61 7.50
CA VAL A 272 -13.76 -22.38 6.50
C VAL A 272 -12.64 -23.17 7.15
N GLU A 273 -12.37 -24.36 6.64
CA GLU A 273 -11.20 -25.13 7.04
C GLU A 273 -9.96 -24.62 6.32
N ILE A 274 -8.87 -24.45 7.07
CA ILE A 274 -7.55 -24.13 6.55
C ILE A 274 -6.58 -25.27 6.85
N LEU A 275 -5.79 -25.67 5.85
CA LEU A 275 -4.71 -26.64 5.97
C LEU A 275 -3.39 -25.89 5.87
N TYR A 276 -2.50 -26.07 6.84
CA TYR A 276 -1.19 -25.43 6.84
C TYR A 276 -0.10 -26.35 7.39
N LEU A 277 1.13 -26.11 6.97
CA LEU A 277 2.32 -26.74 7.55
C LEU A 277 2.89 -25.84 8.64
N ARG A 278 3.30 -26.46 9.74
CA ARG A 278 4.06 -25.85 10.82
C ARG A 278 5.12 -26.84 11.27
N ASP A 279 6.38 -26.43 11.19
CA ASP A 279 7.51 -27.29 11.57
C ASP A 279 7.46 -28.65 10.81
N ASP A 280 7.12 -28.61 9.52
CA ASP A 280 6.90 -29.75 8.60
C ASP A 280 5.73 -30.69 8.96
N GLU A 281 4.95 -30.38 9.99
CA GLU A 281 3.72 -31.10 10.33
C GLU A 281 2.49 -30.45 9.69
N THR A 282 1.63 -31.27 9.09
CA THR A 282 0.34 -30.83 8.57
C THR A 282 -0.67 -30.60 9.70
N ARG A 283 -1.32 -29.44 9.70
CA ARG A 283 -2.32 -29.02 10.67
C ARG A 283 -3.57 -28.50 9.97
N GLU A 284 -4.72 -28.76 10.57
CA GLU A 284 -6.01 -28.22 10.16
C GLU A 284 -6.57 -27.34 11.27
N ALA A 285 -7.22 -26.24 10.89
CA ALA A 285 -7.95 -25.39 11.82
C ALA A 285 -9.17 -24.76 11.15
N PRO A 286 -10.29 -24.60 11.89
CA PRO A 286 -11.39 -23.78 11.43
C PRO A 286 -11.05 -22.29 11.57
N ALA A 287 -11.38 -21.50 10.55
CA ALA A 287 -11.26 -20.05 10.57
C ALA A 287 -12.62 -19.39 10.30
N THR A 288 -13.14 -18.62 11.26
CA THR A 288 -14.33 -17.79 11.05
C THR A 288 -13.93 -16.46 10.40
N LEU A 289 -14.27 -16.30 9.13
CA LEU A 289 -13.88 -15.16 8.31
C LEU A 289 -14.49 -13.86 8.83
N GLY A 290 -13.70 -12.80 8.82
CA GLY A 290 -14.13 -11.46 9.21
C GLY A 290 -14.55 -10.63 8.01
N ALA A 291 -15.11 -9.44 8.28
CA ALA A 291 -15.04 -8.34 7.33
C ALA A 291 -13.70 -7.63 7.50
N ARG A 292 -13.19 -7.01 6.43
CA ARG A 292 -11.98 -6.18 6.52
C ARG A 292 -12.22 -5.05 7.54
N PRO A 293 -11.33 -4.87 8.54
CA PRO A 293 -11.46 -3.82 9.55
C PRO A 293 -11.29 -2.41 8.96
#